data_AF-A0A2W1A7V7-F1
#
_entry.id   AF-A0A2W1A7V7-F1
#
_cell.length_a   1.000
_cell.length_b   1.000
_cell.length_c   1.000
_cell.angle_alpha   90.00
_cell.angle_beta   90.00
_cell.angle_gamma   90.00
#
_symmetry.space_group_name_H-M   'P 1'
#
loop_
_entity.id
_entity.type
_entity.pdbx_description
1 polymer ?
#
loop_
_entity_poly.entity_id
_entity_poly.type
_entity_poly.pdbx_seq_one_letter_code
_entity_poly.pdbx_strand_id
1 'polypeptide(L)'
;MYLAAVLIKDAPGDASQIPAEKALGFDAEIGSLEVEKEADIVVCDTLRPEWRSLFNPVNSLVYNADGRSVKTVIVDGHVVIEDYVPNFVDTEKLIREVQDIGTDMMKHNEVLVSPNRL
;
A
#
# COMPACT_ATOMS: atom_id res chain seq x y z
N MET A 1 -13.79 3.65 7.11
CA MET A 1 -13.43 2.22 7.08
C MET A 1 -12.00 1.96 7.55
N TYR A 2 -10.98 2.65 7.04
CA TYR A 2 -9.58 2.57 7.52
C TYR A 2 -9.42 2.77 9.05
N LEU A 3 -10.28 3.60 9.65
CA LEU A 3 -10.16 4.04 11.04
C LEU A 3 -10.35 2.92 12.08
N ALA A 4 -11.23 1.94 11.85
CA ALA A 4 -11.56 0.95 12.88
C ALA A 4 -10.41 -0.05 13.12
N ALA A 5 -9.82 -0.58 12.05
CA ALA A 5 -8.69 -1.51 12.15
C ALA A 5 -7.41 -0.81 12.63
N VAL A 6 -7.19 0.46 12.24
CA VAL A 6 -6.04 1.25 12.73
C VAL A 6 -6.21 1.58 14.21
N LEU A 7 -7.36 2.10 14.64
CA LEU A 7 -7.59 2.46 16.05
C LEU A 7 -7.41 1.28 17.01
N ILE A 8 -7.83 0.07 16.60
CA ILE A 8 -7.69 -1.14 17.42
C ILE A 8 -6.24 -1.60 17.52
N LYS A 9 -5.41 -1.37 16.49
CA LYS A 9 -3.98 -1.74 16.50
C LYS A 9 -3.10 -0.68 17.15
N ASP A 10 -3.41 0.60 16.95
CA ASP A 10 -2.65 1.73 17.48
C ASP A 10 -2.86 1.93 18.98
N ALA A 11 -4.08 1.74 19.51
CA ALA A 11 -4.34 1.97 20.93
C ALA A 11 -3.54 1.04 21.88
N PRO A 12 -3.38 -0.26 21.59
CA PRO A 12 -2.51 -1.15 22.36
C PRO A 12 -1.09 -1.31 21.77
N GLY A 13 -0.82 -0.81 20.56
CA GLY A 13 0.43 -1.05 19.83
C GLY A 13 0.64 -2.52 19.41
N ASP A 14 -0.44 -3.29 19.36
CA ASP A 14 -0.42 -4.72 19.06
C ASP A 14 -1.20 -4.99 17.77
N ALA A 15 -0.46 -5.19 16.69
CA ALA A 15 -1.02 -5.45 15.37
C ALA A 15 -1.76 -6.80 15.25
N SER A 16 -1.68 -7.67 16.28
CA SER A 16 -2.25 -9.02 16.28
C SER A 16 -3.63 -9.14 16.94
N GLN A 17 -4.11 -8.12 17.66
CA GLN A 17 -5.34 -8.26 18.45
C GLN A 17 -6.58 -8.56 17.61
N ILE A 18 -6.90 -7.67 16.67
CA ILE A 18 -7.99 -7.89 15.72
C ILE A 18 -7.40 -7.70 14.32
N PRO A 19 -7.24 -8.80 13.57
CA PRO A 19 -6.92 -8.75 12.15
C PRO A 19 -7.91 -7.87 11.38
N ALA A 20 -7.45 -7.25 10.30
CA ALA A 20 -8.23 -6.22 9.61
C ALA A 20 -9.51 -6.82 8.98
N GLU A 21 -9.38 -8.02 8.42
CA GLU A 21 -10.45 -8.84 7.88
C GLU A 21 -11.54 -9.11 8.92
N LYS A 22 -11.18 -9.45 10.16
CA LYS A 22 -12.15 -9.66 11.25
C LYS A 22 -12.85 -8.37 11.66
N ALA A 23 -12.11 -7.27 11.75
CA ALA A 23 -12.69 -5.97 12.08
C ALA A 23 -13.69 -5.48 11.01
N LEU A 24 -13.51 -5.91 9.75
CA LEU A 24 -14.35 -5.54 8.62
C LEU A 24 -15.42 -6.59 8.27
N GLY A 25 -15.41 -7.75 8.91
CA GLY A 25 -16.35 -8.85 8.63
C GLY A 25 -16.02 -9.66 7.37
N PHE A 26 -14.77 -9.60 6.89
CA PHE A 26 -14.27 -10.33 5.72
C PHE A 26 -13.33 -11.50 6.06
N ASP A 27 -13.39 -12.00 7.30
CA ASP A 27 -12.50 -13.06 7.79
C ASP A 27 -12.65 -14.39 7.03
N ALA A 28 -13.81 -14.62 6.41
CA ALA A 28 -14.06 -15.82 5.60
C ALA A 28 -13.46 -15.69 4.19
N GLU A 29 -13.34 -14.46 3.68
CA GLU A 29 -12.99 -14.17 2.30
C GLU A 29 -11.52 -13.80 2.12
N ILE A 30 -10.92 -13.01 3.03
CA ILE A 30 -9.57 -12.44 2.86
C ILE A 30 -8.72 -12.55 4.13
N GLY A 31 -7.50 -12.00 4.09
CA GLY A 31 -6.64 -11.80 5.27
C GLY A 31 -5.66 -12.93 5.59
N SER A 32 -5.80 -14.10 4.95
CA SER A 32 -4.85 -15.20 5.07
C SER A 32 -4.72 -16.00 3.77
N LEU A 33 -3.58 -16.68 3.59
CA LEU A 33 -3.32 -17.56 2.45
C LEU A 33 -3.87 -18.97 2.75
N GLU A 34 -5.17 -19.12 2.60
CA GLU A 34 -5.90 -20.37 2.81
C GLU A 34 -6.70 -20.75 1.57
N VAL A 35 -6.92 -22.05 1.36
CA VAL A 35 -7.77 -22.53 0.26
C VAL A 35 -9.20 -21.99 0.46
N GLU A 36 -9.90 -21.73 -0.64
CA GLU A 36 -11.25 -21.12 -0.70
C GLU A 36 -11.31 -19.61 -0.36
N LYS A 37 -10.22 -18.99 0.10
CA LYS A 37 -10.13 -17.53 0.24
C LYS A 37 -9.77 -16.86 -1.08
N GLU A 38 -10.13 -15.58 -1.20
CA GLU A 38 -9.80 -14.76 -2.35
C GLU A 38 -8.28 -14.56 -2.47
N ALA A 39 -7.80 -14.49 -3.71
CA ALA A 39 -6.38 -14.39 -4.01
C ALA A 39 -5.89 -12.93 -3.94
N ASP A 40 -5.93 -12.36 -2.73
CA ASP A 40 -5.37 -11.05 -2.39
C ASP A 40 -3.92 -11.19 -1.90
N ILE A 41 -2.97 -11.09 -2.83
CA ILE A 41 -1.56 -11.45 -2.60
C ILE A 41 -0.64 -10.29 -2.95
N VAL A 42 0.28 -9.98 -2.03
CA VAL A 42 1.37 -9.03 -2.26
C VAL A 42 2.70 -9.79 -2.28
N VAL A 43 3.44 -9.67 -3.37
CA VAL A 43 4.76 -10.27 -3.55
C VAL A 43 5.82 -9.19 -3.42
N CYS A 44 6.73 -9.33 -2.46
CA CYS A 44 7.85 -8.42 -2.27
C CYS A 44 9.14 -8.97 -2.89
N ASP A 45 9.88 -8.12 -3.59
CA ASP A 45 11.23 -8.41 -4.05
C ASP A 45 12.22 -8.25 -2.90
N THR A 46 12.71 -9.39 -2.44
CA THR A 46 13.67 -9.44 -1.34
C THR A 46 15.11 -9.22 -1.80
N LEU A 47 15.41 -9.17 -3.10
CA LEU A 47 16.77 -8.97 -3.63
C LEU A 47 17.16 -7.48 -3.67
N ARG A 48 16.95 -6.77 -2.57
CA ARG A 48 17.19 -5.33 -2.45
C ARG A 48 18.00 -4.95 -1.21
N PRO A 49 18.68 -3.78 -1.19
CA PRO A 49 19.47 -3.32 -0.05
C PRO A 49 18.70 -3.29 1.27
N GLU A 50 17.47 -2.80 1.26
CA GLU A 50 16.59 -2.71 2.43
C GLU A 50 16.16 -4.09 2.97
N TRP A 51 16.23 -5.14 2.15
CA TRP A 51 15.94 -6.51 2.54
C TRP A 51 17.19 -7.32 2.95
N ARG A 52 18.39 -6.71 2.96
CA ARG A 52 19.62 -7.42 3.36
C ARG A 52 19.60 -7.76 4.85
N SER A 53 20.19 -8.91 5.18
CA SER A 53 20.09 -9.59 6.49
C SER A 53 18.73 -10.22 6.76
N LEU A 54 18.25 -11.03 5.80
CA LEU A 54 16.95 -11.70 5.81
C LEU A 54 16.92 -12.93 6.74
N PHE A 55 17.33 -12.75 8.00
CA PHE A 55 17.27 -13.79 9.03
C PHE A 55 15.84 -14.00 9.55
N ASN A 56 15.02 -12.94 9.52
CA ASN A 56 13.61 -13.00 9.88
C ASN A 56 12.79 -12.15 8.88
N PRO A 57 12.13 -12.78 7.89
CA PRO A 57 11.40 -12.07 6.84
C PRO A 57 10.23 -11.23 7.37
N VAL A 58 9.60 -11.63 8.48
CA VAL A 58 8.49 -10.88 9.09
C VAL A 58 9.01 -9.57 9.67
N ASN A 59 10.12 -9.61 10.42
CA ASN A 59 10.74 -8.39 10.93
C ASN A 59 11.26 -7.51 9.78
N SER A 60 11.87 -8.10 8.75
CA SER A 60 12.29 -7.36 7.57
C SER A 60 11.12 -6.67 6.87
N LEU A 61 9.96 -7.33 6.76
CA LEU A 61 8.75 -6.76 6.19
C LEU A 61 8.21 -5.58 7.01
N VAL A 62 8.20 -5.68 8.33
CA VAL A 62 7.63 -4.64 9.22
C VAL A 62 8.55 -3.43 9.36
N TYR A 63 9.86 -3.65 9.48
CA TYR A 63 10.80 -2.60 9.88
C TYR A 63 11.69 -2.06 8.75
N ASN A 64 11.91 -2.84 7.69
CA ASN A 64 12.87 -2.46 6.66
C ASN A 64 12.22 -2.28 5.28
N ALA A 65 11.17 -3.04 4.96
CA ALA A 65 10.56 -2.99 3.65
C ALA A 65 9.95 -1.62 3.38
N ASP A 66 10.10 -1.17 2.14
CA ASP A 66 9.40 0.00 1.63
C ASP A 66 8.51 -0.36 0.43
N GLY A 67 7.58 0.53 0.09
CA GLY A 67 6.59 0.29 -0.97
C GLY A 67 7.20 0.01 -2.35
N ARG A 68 8.45 0.42 -2.61
CA ARG A 68 9.15 0.15 -3.88
C ARG A 68 9.59 -1.30 -4.00
N SER A 69 9.68 -2.03 -2.89
CA SER A 69 9.99 -3.46 -2.88
C SER A 69 8.77 -4.34 -3.23
N VAL A 70 7.55 -3.78 -3.29
CA VAL A 70 6.37 -4.49 -3.79
C VAL A 70 6.54 -4.72 -5.29
N LYS A 71 6.66 -6.00 -5.68
CA LYS A 71 6.97 -6.42 -7.04
C LYS A 71 5.71 -6.76 -7.83
N THR A 72 4.82 -7.57 -7.25
CA THR A 72 3.59 -8.03 -7.88
C THR A 72 2.45 -7.94 -6.87
N VAL A 73 1.29 -7.49 -7.32
CA VAL A 73 0.07 -7.45 -6.51
C VAL A 73 -1.05 -8.14 -7.28
N ILE A 74 -1.75 -9.04 -6.60
CA ILE A 74 -2.90 -9.78 -7.08
C ILE A 74 -4.07 -9.41 -6.19
N VAL A 75 -5.19 -9.05 -6.79
CA VAL A 75 -6.45 -8.73 -6.10
C VAL A 75 -7.55 -9.55 -6.75
N ASP A 76 -8.28 -10.35 -5.96
CA ASP A 76 -9.34 -11.22 -6.49
C ASP A 76 -8.83 -12.08 -7.67
N GLY A 77 -7.61 -12.62 -7.55
CA GLY A 77 -6.97 -13.44 -8.59
C GLY A 77 -6.47 -12.68 -9.83
N HIS A 78 -6.70 -11.37 -9.93
CA HIS A 78 -6.24 -10.54 -11.03
C HIS A 78 -4.93 -9.85 -10.66
N VAL A 79 -3.89 -10.02 -11.49
CA VAL A 79 -2.66 -9.25 -11.36
C VAL A 79 -2.99 -7.78 -11.64
N VAL A 80 -2.69 -6.88 -10.71
CA VAL A 80 -2.90 -5.41 -10.86
C VAL A 80 -1.58 -4.64 -10.90
N ILE A 81 -0.53 -5.21 -10.34
CA ILE A 81 0.86 -4.75 -10.48
C ILE A 81 1.69 -5.95 -10.89
N GLU A 82 2.46 -5.83 -11.96
CA GLU A 82 3.36 -6.86 -12.47
C GLU A 82 4.76 -6.28 -12.68
N ASP A 83 5.79 -6.90 -12.10
CA ASP A 83 7.18 -6.43 -12.18
C ASP A 83 7.31 -4.91 -11.91
N TYR A 84 6.74 -4.45 -10.78
CA TYR A 84 6.68 -3.05 -10.32
C TYR A 84 5.83 -2.10 -11.17
N VAL A 85 5.17 -2.59 -12.23
CA VAL A 85 4.38 -1.77 -13.15
C VAL A 85 2.88 -1.98 -12.87
N PRO A 86 2.14 -0.91 -12.48
CA PRO A 86 0.68 -0.96 -12.42
C PRO A 86 0.09 -1.16 -13.82
N ASN A 87 -0.83 -2.10 -13.98
CA ASN A 87 -1.45 -2.39 -15.29
C ASN A 87 -2.83 -1.74 -15.50
N PHE A 88 -3.37 -1.09 -14.48
CA PHE A 88 -4.70 -0.48 -14.49
C PHE A 88 -4.67 1.04 -14.77
N VAL A 89 -3.48 1.64 -14.90
CA VAL A 89 -3.35 3.09 -15.11
C VAL A 89 -2.09 3.47 -15.88
N ASP A 90 -2.18 4.53 -16.67
CA ASP A 90 -1.02 5.24 -17.19
C ASP A 90 -0.49 6.18 -16.10
N THR A 91 0.58 5.74 -15.42
CA THR A 91 1.18 6.45 -14.29
C THR A 91 1.67 7.85 -14.67
N GLU A 92 2.28 8.02 -15.85
CA GLU A 92 2.80 9.32 -16.26
C GLU A 92 1.67 10.31 -16.52
N LYS A 93 0.64 9.86 -17.25
CA LYS A 93 -0.55 10.68 -17.50
C LYS A 93 -1.25 11.06 -16.18
N LEU A 94 -1.42 10.09 -15.27
CA LEU A 94 -2.06 10.34 -13.97
C LEU A 94 -1.29 11.39 -13.15
N ILE A 95 0.03 11.30 -13.08
CA ILE A 95 0.86 12.27 -12.34
C ILE A 95 0.64 13.69 -12.87
N ARG A 96 0.61 13.85 -14.20
CA ARG A 96 0.37 15.16 -14.83
C ARG A 96 -1.04 15.68 -14.53
N GLU A 97 -2.04 14.82 -14.67
CA GLU A 97 -3.44 15.18 -14.40
C GLU A 97 -3.65 15.61 -12.93
N VAL A 98 -3.06 14.90 -11.98
CA VAL A 98 -3.11 15.28 -10.56
C VAL A 98 -2.42 16.62 -10.30
N GLN A 99 -1.28 16.88 -10.95
CA GLN A 99 -0.59 18.17 -10.84
C GLN A 99 -1.44 19.32 -11.40
N ASP A 100 -2.13 19.11 -12.52
CA ASP A 100 -3.01 20.10 -13.13
C ASP A 100 -4.20 20.41 -12.21
N ILE A 101 -4.86 19.37 -11.68
CA ILE A 101 -5.97 19.50 -10.72
C ILE A 101 -5.51 20.28 -9.48
N GLY A 102 -4.35 19.93 -8.92
CA GLY A 102 -3.80 20.63 -7.77
C GLY A 102 -3.52 22.11 -8.06
N THR A 103 -2.94 22.39 -9.23
CA THR A 103 -2.65 23.76 -9.68
C THR A 103 -3.93 24.59 -9.80
N ASP A 104 -4.99 24.02 -10.36
CA ASP A 104 -6.27 24.71 -10.52
C ASP A 104 -6.99 24.91 -9.18
N MET A 105 -6.91 23.93 -8.28
CA MET A 105 -7.42 24.06 -6.91
C MET A 105 -6.70 25.18 -6.15
N MET A 106 -5.39 25.36 -6.35
CA MET A 106 -4.63 26.44 -5.70
C MET A 106 -5.00 27.82 -6.26
N LYS A 107 -5.16 27.96 -7.58
CA LYS A 107 -5.65 29.20 -8.21
C LYS A 107 -7.03 29.58 -7.69
N HIS A 108 -7.94 28.60 -7.58
CA HIS A 108 -9.29 28.83 -7.09
C HIS A 108 -9.34 29.36 -5.65
N ASN A 109 -8.39 28.93 -4.81
CA ASN A 109 -8.30 29.31 -3.41
C ASN A 109 -7.33 30.47 -3.14
N GLU A 110 -6.85 31.16 -4.18
CA GLU A 110 -5.89 32.28 -4.09
C GLU A 110 -4.59 31.93 -3.32
N VAL A 111 -4.20 30.66 -3.31
CA VAL A 111 -3.00 30.20 -2.60
C VAL A 111 -1.78 30.45 -3.49
N LEU A 112 -0.95 31.42 -3.11
CA LEU A 112 0.33 31.70 -3.78
C LEU A 112 1.38 30.66 -3.38
N VAL A 113 1.76 29.80 -4.33
CA VAL A 113 2.91 28.91 -4.17
C VAL A 113 4.17 29.73 -4.43
N SER A 114 5.03 29.87 -3.43
CA SER A 114 6.37 30.39 -3.69
C SER A 114 7.12 29.35 -4.52
N PRO A 115 7.67 29.71 -5.70
CA PRO A 115 8.61 28.83 -6.37
C PRO A 115 9.79 28.65 -5.41
N ASN A 116 10.08 27.39 -5.05
CA ASN A 116 11.06 26.97 -4.04
C ASN A 116 12.20 27.98 -3.80
N ARG A 117 12.32 28.47 -2.54
CA ARG A 117 13.62 28.90 -2.01
C ARG A 117 14.48 27.63 -1.89
N LEU A 118 15.40 27.47 -2.83
CA LEU A 118 16.65 26.76 -2.56
C LEU A 118 17.59 27.71 -1.81
#